data_AF-A0A7Y8IFJ2-F1
#
_entry.id   AF-A0A7Y8IFJ2-F1
#
_cell.length_a   1.000
_cell.length_b   1.000
_cell.length_c   1.000
_cell.angle_alpha   90.00
_cell.angle_beta   90.00
_cell.angle_gamma   90.00
#
_symmetry.space_group_name_H-M   'P 1'
#
loop_
_entity.id
_entity.type
_entity.pdbx_description
1 polymer ?
#
loop_
_entity_poly.entity_id
_entity_poly.type
_entity_poly.pdbx_seq_one_letter_code
_entity_poly.pdbx_strand_id
1 'polypeptide(L)'
;MIIPLLKGLKLTLGRFFSRPITIQYPEQKVPPAPRWRGIQYFDKDEQGKTRCVACGLCMAVCPSQCIYIETAEDEKGKRYPLTYELDASRCIFCGFCEEACPVKAIFMGKTYEWVEGDRRLFLMTTEKLLEEKKFNP
;
A
#
# COMPACT_ATOMS: atom_id res chain seq x y z
N MET A 1 -43.51 19.18 -23.01
CA MET A 1 -43.17 18.59 -21.69
C MET A 1 -43.16 17.06 -21.66
N ILE A 2 -43.99 16.33 -22.43
CA ILE A 2 -44.10 14.85 -22.32
C ILE A 2 -43.01 14.07 -23.09
N ILE A 3 -42.55 14.58 -24.24
CA ILE A 3 -41.51 13.94 -25.07
C ILE A 3 -40.22 13.59 -24.30
N PRO A 4 -39.63 14.49 -23.48
CA PRO A 4 -38.44 14.14 -22.70
C PRO A 4 -38.70 13.08 -21.62
N LEU A 5 -39.90 13.04 -21.03
CA LEU A 5 -40.28 12.03 -20.03
C LEU A 5 -40.32 10.62 -20.64
N LEU A 6 -40.95 10.48 -21.82
CA LEU A 6 -41.02 9.21 -22.53
C LEU A 6 -39.64 8.72 -22.99
N LYS A 7 -38.76 9.63 -23.43
CA LYS A 7 -37.36 9.29 -23.75
C LYS A 7 -36.60 8.76 -22.53
N GLY A 8 -36.80 9.37 -21.36
CA GLY A 8 -36.21 8.92 -20.10
C GLY A 8 -36.69 7.53 -19.70
N LEU A 9 -38.00 7.29 -19.72
CA LEU A 9 -38.59 5.98 -19.41
C LEU A 9 -38.10 4.89 -20.38
N LYS A 10 -38.00 5.18 -21.68
CA LYS A 10 -37.46 4.23 -22.67
C LYS A 10 -36.01 3.85 -22.35
N LEU A 11 -35.19 4.81 -21.93
CA LEU A 11 -33.80 4.55 -21.53
C LEU A 11 -33.73 3.67 -20.27
N THR A 12 -34.52 4.00 -19.24
CA THR A 12 -34.58 3.23 -17.99
C THR A 12 -35.04 1.80 -18.24
N LEU A 13 -36.08 1.60 -19.06
CA LEU A 13 -36.55 0.27 -19.43
C LEU A 13 -35.47 -0.52 -20.18
N GLY A 14 -34.73 0.13 -21.09
CA GLY A 14 -33.59 -0.50 -21.77
C GLY A 14 -32.45 -0.90 -20.83
N ARG A 15 -32.20 -0.12 -19.76
CA ARG A 15 -31.19 -0.47 -18.74
C ARG A 15 -31.65 -1.58 -17.79
N PHE A 16 -32.95 -1.65 -17.48
CA PHE A 16 -33.51 -2.69 -16.61
C PHE A 16 -33.25 -4.12 -17.14
N PHE A 17 -33.31 -4.31 -18.46
CA PHE A 17 -33.04 -5.61 -19.09
C PHE A 17 -31.56 -5.82 -19.48
N SER A 18 -30.67 -4.86 -19.18
CA SER A 18 -29.25 -5.00 -19.46
C SER A 18 -28.53 -5.82 -18.38
N ARG A 19 -27.42 -6.48 -18.72
CA ARG A 19 -26.64 -7.25 -17.75
C ARG A 19 -26.03 -6.32 -16.68
N PRO A 20 -26.11 -6.67 -15.38
CA PRO A 20 -25.51 -5.87 -14.33
C PRO A 20 -23.98 -5.93 -14.41
N ILE A 21 -23.34 -4.78 -14.16
CA ILE A 21 -21.87 -4.65 -14.09
C ILE A 21 -21.30 -5.01 -12.71
N THR A 22 -22.17 -5.28 -11.73
CA THR A 22 -21.81 -5.55 -10.34
C THR A 22 -20.98 -6.82 -10.20
N ILE A 23 -20.03 -6.80 -9.28
CA ILE A 23 -19.22 -7.95 -8.87
C ILE A 23 -19.68 -8.38 -7.48
N GLN A 24 -19.80 -9.69 -7.24
CA GLN A 24 -20.15 -10.25 -5.94
C GLN A 24 -18.90 -10.31 -5.05
N TYR A 25 -18.66 -9.24 -4.30
CA TYR A 25 -17.60 -9.20 -3.29
C TYR A 25 -18.12 -9.81 -1.97
N PRO A 26 -17.35 -10.67 -1.27
CA PRO A 26 -15.90 -10.91 -1.38
C PRO A 26 -15.47 -12.08 -2.28
N GLU A 27 -16.40 -12.87 -2.83
CA GLU A 27 -16.09 -14.10 -3.57
C GLU A 27 -15.40 -13.84 -4.92
N GLN A 28 -15.77 -12.76 -5.59
CA GLN A 28 -15.14 -12.29 -6.82
C GLN A 28 -14.48 -10.93 -6.58
N LYS A 29 -13.19 -10.84 -6.89
CA LYS A 29 -12.38 -9.63 -6.73
C LYS A 29 -11.78 -9.18 -8.05
N VAL A 30 -11.66 -7.87 -8.22
CA VAL A 30 -10.93 -7.29 -9.36
C VAL A 30 -9.44 -7.35 -9.03
N PRO A 31 -8.60 -7.95 -9.88
CA PRO A 31 -7.16 -7.93 -9.64
C PRO A 31 -6.65 -6.48 -9.67
N PRO A 32 -5.85 -6.06 -8.68
CA PRO A 32 -5.27 -4.74 -8.68
C PRO A 32 -4.33 -4.56 -9.88
N ALA A 33 -4.26 -3.33 -10.40
CA ALA A 33 -3.37 -3.00 -11.51
C ALA A 33 -1.90 -3.27 -11.15
N PRO A 34 -1.00 -3.48 -12.14
CA PRO A 34 0.42 -3.75 -11.86
C PRO A 34 1.13 -2.68 -11.03
N ARG A 35 0.71 -1.41 -11.13
CA ARG A 35 1.24 -0.26 -10.37
C ARG A 35 0.32 0.18 -9.24
N TRP A 36 -0.44 -0.76 -8.68
CA TRP A 36 -1.30 -0.46 -7.55
C TRP A 36 -0.47 -0.03 -6.34
N ARG A 37 -1.02 0.88 -5.54
CA ARG A 37 -0.37 1.41 -4.34
C ARG A 37 -1.18 1.00 -3.11
N GLY A 38 -0.81 -0.15 -2.54
CA GLY A 38 -1.37 -0.68 -1.30
C GLY A 38 -0.40 -0.51 -0.12
N ILE A 39 -0.47 -1.44 0.83
CA ILE A 39 0.36 -1.39 2.04
C ILE A 39 1.81 -1.69 1.70
N GLN A 40 2.73 -0.93 2.30
CA GLN A 40 4.15 -1.08 2.08
C GLN A 40 4.68 -2.39 2.66
N TYR A 41 5.72 -2.93 2.03
CA TYR A 41 6.50 -4.03 2.56
C TYR A 41 7.99 -3.84 2.24
N PHE A 42 8.84 -4.55 2.98
CA PHE A 42 10.26 -4.65 2.69
C PHE A 42 10.57 -5.91 1.89
N ASP A 43 11.38 -5.74 0.85
CA ASP A 43 11.98 -6.85 0.13
C ASP A 43 13.04 -7.53 1.00
N LYS A 44 13.10 -8.85 0.91
CA LYS A 44 14.04 -9.67 1.67
C LYS A 44 15.29 -9.92 0.84
N ASP A 45 16.42 -9.76 1.50
CA ASP A 45 17.68 -10.23 0.94
C ASP A 45 17.79 -11.76 1.01
N GLU A 46 18.81 -12.35 0.40
CA GLU A 46 19.03 -13.81 0.39
C GLU A 46 19.11 -14.42 1.81
N GLN A 47 19.48 -13.60 2.79
CA GLN A 47 19.58 -13.97 4.22
C GLN A 47 18.30 -13.66 5.02
N GLY A 48 17.21 -13.24 4.36
CA GLY A 48 15.94 -12.91 5.01
C GLY A 48 15.89 -11.56 5.74
N LYS A 49 16.97 -10.76 5.67
CA LYS A 49 17.06 -9.42 6.25
C LYS A 49 16.56 -8.36 5.26
N THR A 50 16.16 -7.19 5.75
CA THR A 50 15.84 -6.04 4.89
C THR A 50 17.09 -5.58 4.12
N ARG A 51 16.91 -5.17 2.86
CA ARG A 51 17.94 -4.49 2.07
C ARG A 51 18.15 -3.02 2.45
N CYS A 52 17.37 -2.50 3.40
CA CYS A 52 17.45 -1.10 3.83
C CYS A 52 18.82 -0.78 4.44
N VAL A 53 19.43 0.32 3.98
CA VAL A 53 20.72 0.85 4.48
C VAL A 53 20.56 2.06 5.41
N ALA A 54 19.33 2.31 5.88
CA ALA A 54 18.99 3.45 6.75
C ALA A 54 19.46 4.83 6.23
N CYS A 55 19.33 5.07 4.91
CA CYS A 55 19.72 6.35 4.30
C CYS A 55 18.83 7.56 4.67
N GLY A 56 17.65 7.33 5.27
CA GLY A 56 16.72 8.40 5.68
C GLY A 56 15.94 9.07 4.53
N LEU A 57 16.21 8.75 3.26
CA LEU A 57 15.56 9.41 2.12
C LEU A 57 14.04 9.21 2.10
N CYS A 58 13.55 8.01 2.43
CA CYS A 58 12.11 7.75 2.48
C CYS A 58 11.40 8.51 3.61
N MET A 59 12.08 8.80 4.72
CA MET A 59 11.57 9.68 5.78
C MET A 59 11.50 11.13 5.28
N ALA A 60 12.58 11.61 4.63
CA ALA A 60 12.67 12.98 4.16
C ALA A 60 11.65 13.31 3.04
N VAL A 61 11.41 12.38 2.11
CA VAL A 61 10.47 12.58 1.00
C VAL A 61 9.01 12.41 1.42
N CYS A 62 8.74 11.83 2.60
CA CYS A 62 7.39 11.49 3.02
C CYS A 62 6.56 12.76 3.28
N PRO A 63 5.51 13.04 2.47
CA PRO A 63 4.75 14.28 2.60
C PRO A 63 3.95 14.34 3.91
N SER A 64 3.55 13.18 4.47
CA SER A 64 2.83 13.10 5.74
C SER A 64 3.72 12.80 6.95
N GLN A 65 5.05 12.73 6.74
CA GLN A 65 6.05 12.46 7.78
C GLN A 65 5.67 11.25 8.67
N CYS A 66 5.16 10.18 8.05
CA CYS A 66 4.67 9.01 8.76
C CYS A 66 5.73 7.93 9.01
N ILE A 67 6.96 8.14 8.53
CA ILE A 67 8.07 7.19 8.64
C ILE A 67 9.07 7.70 9.68
N TYR A 68 9.47 6.83 10.62
CA TYR A 68 10.55 7.05 11.55
C TYR A 68 11.64 5.99 11.37
N ILE A 69 12.90 6.40 11.42
CA ILE A 69 14.07 5.56 11.15
C ILE A 69 15.16 5.90 12.15
N GLU A 70 15.59 4.89 12.89
CA GLU A 70 16.77 4.93 13.73
C GLU A 70 17.89 4.14 13.07
N THR A 71 19.08 4.74 12.96
CA THR A 71 20.22 4.17 12.24
C THR A 71 21.22 3.58 13.22
N ALA A 72 21.68 2.37 12.96
CA ALA A 72 22.80 1.75 13.65
C ALA A 72 23.89 1.34 12.65
N GLU A 73 25.12 1.21 13.17
CA GLU A 73 26.28 0.77 12.43
C GLU A 73 26.79 -0.56 13.01
N ASP A 74 27.10 -1.51 12.12
CA ASP A 74 27.71 -2.78 12.46
C ASP A 74 29.23 -2.63 12.67
N GLU A 75 29.89 -3.61 13.27
CA GLU A 75 31.35 -3.60 13.53
C GLU A 75 32.18 -3.43 12.23
N LYS A 76 31.58 -3.80 11.09
CA LYS A 76 32.17 -3.67 9.74
C LYS A 76 31.87 -2.32 9.06
N GLY A 77 31.26 -1.37 9.78
CA GLY A 77 30.87 -0.06 9.25
C GLY A 77 29.64 -0.06 8.34
N LYS A 78 28.92 -1.19 8.24
CA LYS A 78 27.69 -1.29 7.44
C LYS A 78 26.52 -0.67 8.23
N ARG A 79 25.84 0.29 7.64
CA ARG A 79 24.61 0.89 8.18
C ARG A 79 23.40 -0.01 7.99
N TYR A 80 22.56 -0.09 9.00
CA TYR A 80 21.28 -0.79 8.97
C TYR A 80 20.23 -0.04 9.80
N PRO A 81 18.93 -0.21 9.52
CA PRO A 81 17.88 0.36 10.37
C PRO A 81 17.80 -0.44 11.66
N LEU A 82 18.10 0.20 12.80
CA LEU A 82 17.82 -0.38 14.11
C LEU A 82 16.31 -0.49 14.32
N THR A 83 15.63 0.63 14.06
CA THR A 83 14.18 0.77 14.17
C THR A 83 13.65 1.41 12.90
N TYR A 84 12.67 0.78 12.26
CA TYR A 84 11.88 1.38 11.19
C TYR A 84 10.41 1.30 11.58
N GLU A 85 9.79 2.47 11.73
CA GLU A 85 8.39 2.61 12.08
C GLU A 85 7.65 3.34 10.97
N LEU A 86 6.52 2.78 10.55
CA LEU A 86 5.60 3.41 9.63
C LEU A 86 4.24 3.51 10.30
N ASP A 87 3.75 4.72 10.45
CA ASP A 87 2.36 4.98 10.87
C ASP A 87 1.45 4.94 9.64
N ALA A 88 0.84 3.79 9.40
CA ALA A 88 -0.08 3.62 8.27
C ALA A 88 -1.36 4.46 8.41
N SER A 89 -1.73 4.89 9.63
CA SER A 89 -2.89 5.77 9.84
C SER A 89 -2.66 7.18 9.31
N ARG A 90 -1.39 7.61 9.20
CA ARG A 90 -0.97 8.89 8.60
C ARG A 90 -0.45 8.75 7.18
N CYS A 91 -0.27 7.53 6.69
CA CYS A 91 0.24 7.31 5.35
C CYS A 91 -0.82 7.68 4.29
N ILE A 92 -0.42 8.41 3.25
CA ILE A 92 -1.31 8.75 2.12
C ILE A 92 -1.12 7.82 0.91
N PHE A 93 -0.35 6.74 1.07
CA PHE A 93 -0.09 5.71 0.03
C PHE A 93 0.38 6.28 -1.32
N CYS A 94 1.17 7.37 -1.30
CA CYS A 94 1.66 8.02 -2.50
C CYS A 94 2.76 7.24 -3.24
N GLY A 95 3.47 6.32 -2.58
CA GLY A 95 4.56 5.56 -3.21
C GLY A 95 5.89 6.31 -3.35
N PHE A 96 6.03 7.55 -2.86
CA PHE A 96 7.31 8.28 -2.94
C PHE A 96 8.45 7.58 -2.20
N CYS A 97 8.15 6.82 -1.14
CA CYS A 97 9.15 6.03 -0.44
C CYS A 97 9.75 4.91 -1.30
N GLU A 98 8.96 4.29 -2.18
CA GLU A 98 9.43 3.27 -3.13
C GLU A 98 10.33 3.90 -4.19
N GLU A 99 9.89 5.02 -4.78
CA GLU A 99 10.66 5.71 -5.83
C GLU A 99 11.95 6.36 -5.32
N ALA A 100 11.94 6.90 -4.10
CA ALA A 100 13.10 7.54 -3.51
C ALA A 100 14.15 6.56 -2.96
N CYS A 101 13.83 5.27 -2.84
CA CYS A 101 14.74 4.30 -2.26
C CYS A 101 15.87 3.93 -3.24
N PRO A 102 17.14 4.28 -2.95
CA PRO A 102 18.24 4.04 -3.89
C PRO A 102 18.59 2.55 -4.03
N VAL A 103 18.33 1.78 -2.98
CA VAL A 103 18.59 0.32 -2.91
C VAL A 103 17.35 -0.52 -3.14
N LYS A 104 16.20 0.12 -3.44
CA LYS A 104 14.90 -0.53 -3.63
C LYS A 104 14.57 -1.53 -2.52
N ALA A 105 14.62 -1.06 -1.27
CA ALA A 105 14.32 -1.89 -0.11
C ALA A 105 12.82 -1.95 0.19
N ILE A 106 12.10 -0.84 -0.02
CA ILE A 106 10.67 -0.69 0.28
C ILE A 106 9.86 -0.63 -1.01
N PHE A 107 8.74 -1.34 -1.04
CA PHE A 107 7.84 -1.40 -2.19
C PHE A 107 6.39 -1.20 -1.74
N MET A 108 5.56 -0.70 -2.66
CA MET A 108 4.12 -0.66 -2.47
C MET A 108 3.51 -2.02 -2.80
N GLY A 109 2.82 -2.62 -1.83
CA GLY A 109 2.10 -3.87 -2.01
C GLY A 109 0.79 -3.72 -2.78
N LYS A 110 0.14 -4.85 -3.04
CA LYS A 110 -1.15 -4.92 -3.74
C LYS A 110 -2.33 -5.06 -2.80
N THR A 111 -2.08 -5.36 -1.52
CA THR A 111 -3.13 -5.47 -0.50
C THR A 111 -3.80 -4.11 -0.29
N TYR A 112 -5.10 -4.06 -0.56
CA TYR A 112 -5.98 -2.90 -0.31
C TYR A 112 -6.99 -3.17 0.82
N GLU A 113 -7.09 -4.42 1.29
CA GLU A 113 -8.04 -4.86 2.32
C GLU A 113 -7.33 -4.92 3.68
N TRP A 114 -7.22 -3.78 4.35
CA TRP A 114 -6.69 -3.74 5.71
C TRP A 114 -7.54 -2.87 6.61
N VAL A 115 -8.19 -3.55 7.55
CA VAL A 115 -9.08 -2.95 8.54
C VAL A 115 -8.71 -3.57 9.87
N GLU A 116 -8.42 -2.70 10.84
CA GLU A 116 -8.10 -3.09 12.22
C GLU A 116 -8.97 -2.29 13.17
N GLY A 117 -9.31 -2.88 14.31
CA GLY A 117 -10.16 -2.24 15.33
C GLY A 117 -9.43 -1.22 16.21
N ASP A 118 -8.11 -1.32 16.33
CA ASP A 118 -7.28 -0.42 17.14
C ASP A 118 -6.29 0.35 16.27
N ARG A 119 -6.18 1.66 16.50
CA ARG A 119 -5.22 2.54 15.85
C ARG A 119 -3.77 2.04 15.98
N ARG A 120 -3.42 1.47 17.13
CA ARG A 120 -2.04 1.01 17.41
C ARG A 120 -1.59 -0.10 16.46
N LEU A 121 -2.52 -0.85 15.88
CA LEU A 121 -2.20 -1.92 14.94
C LEU A 121 -1.69 -1.39 13.59
N PHE A 122 -2.02 -0.14 13.24
CA PHE A 122 -1.50 0.57 12.07
C PHE A 122 -0.07 1.10 12.26
N LEU A 123 0.51 0.99 13.47
CA LEU A 123 1.94 1.17 13.66
C LEU A 123 2.67 -0.08 13.19
N MET A 124 3.36 0.09 12.07
CA MET A 124 4.08 -0.96 11.35
C MET A 124 5.56 -0.88 11.73
N THR A 125 6.01 -1.89 12.46
CA THR A 125 7.43 -2.08 12.77
C THR A 125 8.15 -2.80 11.63
N THR A 126 9.48 -2.77 11.63
CA THR A 126 10.33 -3.47 10.64
C THR A 126 9.92 -4.93 10.44
N GLU A 127 9.61 -5.62 11.54
CA GLU A 127 9.23 -7.04 11.55
C GLU A 127 7.93 -7.27 10.77
N LYS A 128 6.90 -6.45 11.04
CA LYS A 128 5.63 -6.52 10.31
C LYS A 128 5.84 -6.23 8.82
N LEU A 129 6.64 -5.22 8.49
CA LEU A 129 6.89 -4.85 7.09
C LEU A 129 7.70 -5.91 6.32
N LEU A 130 8.42 -6.79 7.00
CA LEU A 130 9.10 -7.94 6.39
C LEU A 130 8.13 -9.09 6.03
N GLU A 131 6.85 -9.04 6.41
CA GLU A 131 5.86 -10.05 6.01
C GLU A 131 5.36 -9.85 4.55
N GLU A 132 6.27 -9.80 3.58
CA GLU A 132 5.97 -9.51 2.15
C GLU A 132 4.73 -10.24 1.60
N LYS A 133 4.63 -11.55 1.83
CA LYS A 133 3.52 -12.39 1.33
C LYS A 133 2.14 -11.93 1.79
N LYS A 134 2.05 -11.17 2.88
CA LYS A 134 0.81 -10.61 3.41
C LYS A 134 0.37 -9.35 2.66
N PHE A 135 1.32 -8.60 2.11
CA PHE A 135 1.09 -7.27 1.51
C PHE A 135 1.20 -7.28 -0.01
N ASN A 136 1.86 -8.28 -0.58
CA ASN A 136 1.95 -8.50 -2.03
C ASN A 136 1.64 -9.98 -2.37
N PRO A 137 0.36 -10.37 -2.36
CA PRO A 137 -0.08 -11.71 -2.75
C PRO A 137 0.03 -11.98 -4.25
#